data_AF-A0A7Y8J6G1-F1
#
_entry.id   AF-A0A7Y8J6G1-F1
#
_cell.length_a   1.000
_cell.length_b   1.000
_cell.length_c   1.000
_cell.angle_alpha   90.00
_cell.angle_beta   90.00
_cell.angle_gamma   90.00
#
_symmetry.space_group_name_H-M   'P 1'
#
loop_
_entity.id
_entity.type
_entity.pdbx_description
1 polymer ?
#
loop_
_entity_poly.entity_id
_entity_poly.type
_entity_poly.pdbx_seq_one_letter_code
_entity_poly.pdbx_strand_id
1 'polypeptide(L)' 'MKRKKGTYYDKNRDEILAKVNKRYKENKKYRESARKRALLKYYKDKSYREATIRRAIKRYRKLKAQKKK' A
#
# COMPACT_ATOMS: atom_id res chain seq x y z
N MET A 1 -18.33 10.00 5.37
CA MET A 1 -18.59 8.95 6.37
C MET A 1 -17.31 8.69 7.18
N LYS A 2 -17.25 9.10 8.47
CA LYS A 2 -16.09 8.80 9.33
C LYS A 2 -16.13 7.33 9.72
N ARG A 3 -15.03 6.60 9.54
CA ARG A 3 -14.93 5.18 9.89
C ARG A 3 -15.16 5.00 11.41
N LYS A 4 -16.03 4.09 11.82
CA LYS A 4 -16.23 3.76 13.25
C LYS A 4 -14.91 3.21 13.80
N LYS A 5 -14.38 3.83 14.85
CA LYS A 5 -13.16 3.35 15.53
C LYS A 5 -13.51 2.16 16.44
N GLY A 6 -12.53 1.30 16.71
CA GLY A 6 -12.70 0.13 17.56
C GLY A 6 -13.33 -1.07 16.86
N THR A 7 -13.35 -1.07 15.52
CA THR A 7 -13.80 -2.23 14.74
C THR A 7 -12.80 -3.39 14.88
N TYR A 8 -13.25 -4.61 14.53
CA TYR A 8 -12.37 -5.78 14.43
C TYR A 8 -11.08 -5.49 13.64
N TYR A 9 -11.19 -4.74 12.52
CA TYR A 9 -10.04 -4.36 11.71
C TYR A 9 -9.11 -3.34 12.38
N ASP A 10 -9.63 -2.46 13.25
CA ASP A 10 -8.77 -1.53 14.01
C ASP A 10 -7.98 -2.29 15.08
N LYS A 11 -8.66 -3.18 15.81
CA LYS A 11 -8.08 -3.94 16.93
C LYS A 11 -7.05 -4.97 16.47
N ASN A 12 -7.24 -5.56 15.29
CA ASN A 12 -6.37 -6.63 14.76
C ASN A 12 -5.56 -6.19 13.54
N ARG A 13 -5.41 -4.87 13.32
CA ARG A 13 -4.83 -4.32 12.09
C ARG A 13 -3.45 -4.91 11.79
N ASP A 14 -2.59 -4.94 12.80
CA ASP A 14 -1.19 -5.33 12.61
C ASP A 14 -1.05 -6.82 12.35
N GLU A 15 -1.86 -7.65 13.02
CA GLU A 15 -1.91 -9.09 12.77
C GLU A 15 -2.40 -9.40 11.35
N ILE A 16 -3.46 -8.72 10.91
CA ILE A 16 -3.99 -8.86 9.54
C ILE A 16 -2.93 -8.47 8.52
N LEU A 17 -2.25 -7.33 8.73
CA LEU A 17 -1.18 -6.89 7.84
C LEU A 17 0.02 -7.85 7.85
N ALA A 18 0.38 -8.40 9.00
CA ALA A 18 1.44 -9.40 9.10
C ALA A 18 1.11 -10.66 8.29
N LYS A 19 -0.12 -11.18 8.42
CA LYS A 19 -0.60 -12.34 7.63
C LYS A 19 -0.59 -12.06 6.12
N VAL A 20 -1.07 -10.88 5.70
CA VAL A 20 -1.05 -10.49 4.29
C VAL A 20 0.37 -10.34 3.76
N ASN A 21 1.26 -9.73 4.53
CA ASN A 21 2.67 -9.56 4.16
C ASN A 21 3.41 -10.89 4.06
N LYS A 22 3.18 -11.80 5.02
CA LYS A 22 3.72 -13.17 4.99
C LYS A 22 3.30 -13.88 3.72
N ARG A 23 1.98 -13.89 3.43
CA ARG A 23 1.42 -14.48 2.20
C ARG A 23 2.02 -13.87 0.93
N TYR A 24 2.25 -12.56 0.89
CA TYR A 24 2.85 -11.89 -0.26
C TYR A 24 4.32 -12.28 -0.50
N LYS A 25 5.08 -12.54 0.57
CA LYS A 25 6.47 -13.00 0.48
C LYS A 25 6.56 -14.45 0.01
N GLU A 26 5.78 -15.33 0.64
CA GLU A 26 5.88 -16.78 0.47
C GLU A 26 5.14 -17.30 -0.77
N ASN A 27 4.02 -16.69 -1.15
CA ASN A 27 3.19 -17.18 -2.25
C ASN A 27 3.38 -16.35 -3.53
N LYS A 28 4.14 -16.89 -4.48
CA LYS A 28 4.41 -16.26 -5.79
C LYS A 28 3.13 -15.95 -6.58
N LYS A 29 2.16 -16.87 -6.65
CA LYS A 29 0.90 -16.67 -7.37
C LYS A 29 0.08 -15.52 -6.76
N TYR A 30 0.03 -15.44 -5.44
CA TYR A 30 -0.62 -14.33 -4.74
C TYR A 30 0.08 -12.99 -5.03
N ARG A 31 1.42 -12.97 -4.97
CA ARG A 31 2.21 -11.77 -5.29
C ARG A 31 1.96 -11.26 -6.71
N GLU A 32 2.02 -12.13 -7.71
CA GLU A 32 1.82 -11.74 -9.11
C GLU A 32 0.39 -11.26 -9.37
N SER A 33 -0.61 -11.93 -8.82
CA SER A 33 -2.01 -11.46 -8.94
C SER A 33 -2.24 -10.11 -8.24
N ALA A 34 -1.62 -9.86 -7.09
CA ALA A 34 -1.66 -8.56 -6.42
C ALA A 34 -0.99 -7.46 -7.26
N ARG A 35 0.18 -7.73 -7.84
CA ARG A 35 0.86 -6.81 -8.77
C ARG A 35 0.00 -6.49 -9.99
N LYS A 36 -0.55 -7.50 -10.65
CA LYS A 36 -1.41 -7.33 -11.83
C LYS A 36 -2.63 -6.45 -11.50
N ARG A 37 -3.30 -6.70 -10.36
CA ARG A 37 -4.43 -5.87 -9.90
C ARG A 37 -4.02 -4.41 -9.66
N ALA A 38 -2.90 -4.18 -8.99
CA ALA A 38 -2.40 -2.83 -8.73
C ALA A 38 -2.05 -2.09 -10.02
N LEU A 39 -1.42 -2.77 -10.98
CA LEU A 39 -1.07 -2.22 -12.29
C LEU A 39 -2.31 -1.85 -13.11
N LEU A 40 -3.28 -2.77 -13.19
CA LEU A 40 -4.56 -2.51 -13.86
C LEU A 40 -5.28 -1.30 -13.25
N LYS A 41 -5.31 -1.21 -11.91
CA LYS A 41 -5.91 -0.06 -11.23
C LYS A 41 -5.17 1.23 -11.51
N TYR A 42 -3.84 1.22 -11.59
CA TYR A 42 -3.04 2.38 -11.93
C TYR A 42 -3.39 2.97 -13.31
N TYR A 43 -3.64 2.12 -14.31
CA TYR A 43 -4.01 2.62 -15.64
C TYR A 43 -5.48 3.01 -15.76
N LYS A 44 -6.38 2.33 -15.03
CA LYS A 44 -7.83 2.54 -15.14
C LYS A 44 -8.37 3.64 -14.22
N ASP A 45 -7.79 3.81 -13.03
CA ASP A 45 -8.28 4.73 -12.00
C ASP A 45 -7.32 5.92 -11.85
N LYS A 46 -7.76 7.08 -12.36
CA LYS A 46 -7.00 8.34 -12.31
C LYS A 46 -6.67 8.75 -10.87
N SER A 47 -7.61 8.62 -9.94
CA SER A 47 -7.41 8.99 -8.53
C SER A 47 -6.36 8.10 -7.87
N TYR A 48 -6.42 6.80 -8.14
CA TYR A 48 -5.41 5.86 -7.66
C TYR A 48 -4.02 6.15 -8.26
N ARG A 49 -3.95 6.48 -9.55
CA ARG A 49 -2.71 6.88 -10.23
C ARG A 49 -2.07 8.11 -9.59
N GLU A 50 -2.85 9.18 -9.43
CA GLU A 50 -2.38 10.44 -8.84
C GLU A 50 -1.93 10.25 -7.38
N ALA A 51 -2.69 9.48 -6.59
CA ALA A 51 -2.31 9.16 -5.23
C ALA A 51 -1.01 8.34 -5.17
N THR A 52 -0.76 7.47 -6.15
CA THR A 52 0.48 6.68 -6.26
C THR A 52 1.67 7.57 -6.57
N ILE A 53 1.55 8.47 -7.55
CA ILE A 53 2.58 9.44 -7.93
C ILE A 53 2.90 10.38 -6.75
N ARG A 54 1.87 10.92 -6.09
CA ARG A 54 2.03 11.81 -4.93
C ARG A 54 2.82 11.15 -3.80
N ARG A 55 2.53 9.88 -3.50
CA ARG A 55 3.28 9.10 -2.50
C ARG A 55 4.74 8.90 -2.92
N ALA A 56 5.00 8.62 -4.19
CA ALA A 56 6.36 8.46 -4.72
C ALA A 56 7.17 9.75 -4.58
N ILE A 57 6.60 10.90 -4.97
CA ILE A 57 7.23 12.23 -4.81
C ILE A 57 7.52 12.51 -3.34
N LYS A 58 6.55 12.27 -2.43
CA LYS A 58 6.75 12.48 -0.99
C LYS A 58 7.89 11.62 -0.44
N ARG A 59 7.96 10.35 -0.86
CA ARG A 59 9.06 9.45 -0.47
C ARG A 59 10.41 9.96 -0.97
N TYR A 60 10.49 10.36 -2.23
CA TYR A 60 11.70 10.94 -2.81
C TYR A 60 12.18 12.17 -2.02
N ARG A 61 11.27 13.12 -1.74
CA ARG A 61 11.59 14.32 -0.95
C ARG A 61 12.11 13.98 0.44
N LYS A 62 11.49 13.01 1.12
CA LYS A 62 11.94 12.52 2.44
C LYS A 62 13.36 11.94 2.36
N LEU A 63 13.62 11.05 1.41
CA LEU A 63 14.94 10.42 1.23
C LEU A 63 16.01 11.45 0.87
N LYS A 64 15.68 12.43 0.00
CA LYS A 64 16.57 13.53 -0.36
C LYS A 64 16.93 14.40 0.85
N ALA A 65 15.96 14.70 1.72
CA ALA A 65 16.20 15.46 2.95
C ALA A 65 17.07 14.68 3.95
N GLN A 66 16.89 13.36 4.06
CA GLN A 66 17.72 12.50 4.92
C GLN A 66 19.18 12.43 4.47
N LYS A 67 19.44 12.42 3.16
CA LYS A 67 20.80 12.41 2.60
C LYS A 67 21.56 13.74 2.72
N LYS A 68 20.85 14.83 3.02
CA LYS A 68 21.44 16.17 3.19
C LYS A 68 21.80 16.50 4.64
N LYS A 69 21.44 15.61 5.57
CA LYS A 69 21.86 15.64 6.98
C LYS A 69 23.02 14.68 7.15
#